data_AF-A0A3E5E3Q3-F1
#
_entry.id   AF-A0A3E5E3Q3-F1
#
_cell.length_a   1.000
_cell.length_b   1.000
_cell.length_c   1.000
_cell.angle_alpha   90.00
_cell.angle_beta   90.00
_cell.angle_gamma   90.00
#
_symmetry.space_group_name_H-M   'P 1'
#
loop_
_entity.id
_entity.type
_entity.pdbx_description
1 polymer ?
#
loop_
_entity_poly.entity_id
_entity_poly.type
_entity_poly.pdbx_seq_one_letter_code
_entity_poly.pdbx_strand_id
1 'polypeptide(L)'
;MMDPDYERELDKCGVRKSHMVEIVVKSFAGYGDVKGRGELLLKIREKGFCSEHGFLKRIYESLPEYRGKRLWIQIHNLTNGQMRLCSGHLFRKNKIPFKI
;
A
#
# COMPACT_ATOMS: atom_id res chain seq x y z
N MET A 1 19.06 2.91 11.74
CA MET A 1 18.01 1.89 11.99
C MET A 1 16.67 2.50 11.59
N MET A 2 15.67 1.69 11.19
CA MET A 2 14.30 2.22 11.06
C MET A 2 13.69 2.23 12.46
N ASP A 3 12.96 3.29 12.73
CA ASP A 3 12.49 3.68 14.06
C ASP A 3 11.43 2.68 14.58
N PRO A 4 11.56 2.12 15.80
CA PRO A 4 10.57 1.21 16.40
C PRO A 4 9.18 1.84 16.57
N ASP A 5 9.09 3.16 16.67
CA ASP A 5 7.82 3.89 16.72
C ASP A 5 7.16 4.00 15.34
N TYR A 6 7.94 3.86 14.25
CA TYR A 6 7.38 3.74 12.88
C TYR A 6 6.55 2.45 12.69
N GLU A 7 6.86 1.39 13.44
CA GLU A 7 6.08 0.14 13.45
C GLU A 7 4.82 0.24 14.32
N ARG A 8 4.78 1.16 15.31
CA ARG A 8 3.63 1.37 16.20
C ARG A 8 2.60 2.35 15.63
N GLU A 9 2.99 3.33 14.82
CA GLU A 9 2.11 4.40 14.30
C GLU A 9 1.48 4.14 12.92
N LEU A 10 1.73 2.97 12.30
CA LEU A 10 1.03 2.54 11.06
C LEU A 10 -0.39 2.03 11.37
N ASP A 11 -1.24 2.94 11.85
CA ASP A 11 -2.58 2.66 12.33
C ASP A 11 -3.40 1.79 11.35
N LYS A 12 -3.95 0.71 11.91
CA LYS A 12 -4.19 -0.57 11.22
C LYS A 12 -5.46 -0.48 10.38
N CYS A 13 -5.38 -0.71 9.06
CA CYS A 13 -6.56 -1.02 8.21
C CYS A 13 -7.28 -2.35 8.61
N GLY A 14 -6.97 -2.89 9.80
CA GLY A 14 -7.57 -4.08 10.39
C GLY A 14 -7.48 -5.33 9.51
N VAL A 15 -6.60 -5.37 8.51
CA VAL A 15 -6.52 -6.46 7.53
C VAL A 15 -6.02 -7.73 8.21
N ARG A 16 -6.78 -8.82 8.08
CA ARG A 16 -6.47 -10.15 8.63
C ARG A 16 -6.51 -11.21 7.52
N LYS A 17 -5.91 -12.38 7.78
CA LYS A 17 -5.76 -13.55 6.87
C LYS A 17 -7.04 -14.05 6.18
N SER A 18 -8.23 -13.62 6.61
CA SER A 18 -9.52 -13.97 6.02
C SER A 18 -10.28 -12.78 5.39
N HIS A 19 -9.74 -11.57 5.47
CA HIS A 19 -10.44 -10.39 4.97
C HIS A 19 -10.33 -10.31 3.44
N MET A 20 -11.43 -9.88 2.82
CA MET A 20 -11.47 -9.46 1.43
C MET A 20 -10.95 -8.02 1.37
N VAL A 21 -9.92 -7.77 0.58
CA VAL A 21 -9.30 -6.45 0.48
C VAL A 21 -9.28 -6.02 -0.97
N GLU A 22 -9.70 -4.78 -1.23
CA GLU A 22 -9.50 -4.08 -2.49
C GLU A 22 -8.36 -3.07 -2.32
N ILE A 23 -7.45 -3.06 -3.28
CA ILE A 23 -6.30 -2.17 -3.31
C ILE A 23 -6.30 -1.46 -4.64
N VAL A 24 -6.21 -0.14 -4.58
CA VAL A 24 -6.12 0.73 -5.74
C VAL A 24 -4.82 1.50 -5.65
N VAL A 25 -3.97 1.36 -6.65
CA VAL A 25 -2.69 2.06 -6.76
C VAL A 25 -2.74 2.94 -7.99
N LYS A 26 -2.37 4.20 -7.79
CA LYS A 26 -2.31 5.21 -8.83
C LYS A 26 -0.94 5.87 -8.85
N SER A 27 -0.59 6.48 -9.99
CA SER A 27 0.59 7.33 -10.07
C SER A 27 0.44 8.51 -9.10
N PHE A 28 1.54 8.92 -8.49
CA PHE A 28 1.50 10.04 -7.54
C PHE A 28 1.50 11.37 -8.29
N ALA A 29 0.41 12.14 -8.17
CA ALA A 29 0.26 13.42 -8.84
C ALA A 29 0.76 14.63 -8.01
N GLY A 30 1.08 14.44 -6.72
CA GLY A 30 1.58 15.51 -5.84
C GLY A 30 1.05 15.41 -4.41
N TYR A 31 1.70 16.12 -3.49
CA TYR A 31 1.25 16.22 -2.10
C TYR A 31 -0.04 17.06 -2.06
N GLY A 32 -1.09 16.54 -1.43
CA GLY A 32 -2.44 17.13 -1.47
C GLY A 32 -3.41 16.44 -2.44
N ASP A 33 -2.94 15.45 -3.21
CA ASP A 33 -3.81 14.61 -4.02
C ASP A 33 -4.51 13.53 -3.17
N VAL A 34 -5.48 13.95 -2.36
CA VAL A 34 -6.23 13.06 -1.46
C VAL A 34 -7.13 12.09 -2.26
N LYS A 35 -7.60 12.50 -3.44
CA LYS A 35 -8.52 11.71 -4.28
C LYS A 35 -7.83 10.76 -5.26
N GLY A 36 -6.49 10.83 -5.39
CA GLY A 36 -5.75 10.03 -6.36
C GLY A 36 -6.15 10.37 -7.80
N ARG A 37 -5.81 11.57 -8.26
CA ARG A 37 -6.02 12.03 -9.64
C ARG A 37 -5.05 11.40 -10.64
N GLY A 38 -3.98 10.75 -10.15
CA GLY A 38 -3.06 10.04 -11.00
C GLY A 38 -3.68 8.86 -11.74
N GLU A 39 -2.97 8.40 -12.76
CA GLU A 39 -3.30 7.25 -13.59
C GLU A 39 -3.42 5.97 -12.74
N LEU A 40 -4.39 5.12 -13.04
CA LEU A 40 -4.52 3.81 -12.40
C LEU A 40 -3.40 2.87 -12.85
N LEU A 41 -2.57 2.44 -11.90
CA LEU A 41 -1.45 1.54 -12.18
C LEU A 41 -1.77 0.10 -11.82
N LEU A 42 -2.50 -0.11 -10.73
CA LEU A 42 -2.81 -1.45 -10.25
C LEU A 42 -4.13 -1.44 -9.49
N LYS A 43 -4.97 -2.43 -9.74
CA LYS A 43 -6.16 -2.71 -8.95
C LYS A 43 -6.18 -4.19 -8.59
N ILE A 44 -6.14 -4.50 -7.30
CA ILE A 44 -6.21 -5.87 -6.78
C ILE A 44 -7.45 -5.99 -5.92
N ARG A 45 -8.18 -7.10 -6.05
CA ARG A 45 -9.28 -7.45 -5.15
C ARG A 45 -9.15 -8.93 -4.82
N GLU A 46 -8.72 -9.23 -3.61
CA GLU A 46 -8.39 -10.60 -3.22
C GLU A 46 -8.62 -10.84 -1.73
N LYS A 47 -8.90 -12.10 -1.39
CA LYS A 47 -8.88 -12.62 -0.03
C LYS A 47 -7.57 -13.39 0.17
N GLY A 48 -6.76 -13.03 1.15
CA GLY A 48 -5.50 -13.72 1.41
C GLY A 48 -4.38 -12.85 1.96
N PHE A 49 -4.53 -11.53 1.92
CA PHE A 49 -3.59 -10.62 2.55
C PHE A 49 -3.62 -10.80 4.08
N CYS A 50 -2.54 -11.34 4.63
CA CYS A 50 -2.41 -11.60 6.06
C CYS A 50 -1.98 -10.36 6.85
N SER A 51 -1.45 -9.33 6.18
CA SER A 51 -0.93 -8.11 6.78
C SER A 51 -0.78 -7.00 5.74
N GLU A 52 -0.56 -5.78 6.24
CA GLU A 52 -0.25 -4.63 5.38
C GLU A 52 1.05 -4.80 4.59
N HIS A 53 2.04 -5.42 5.22
CA HIS A 53 3.30 -5.79 4.60
C HIS A 53 3.10 -6.71 3.37
N GLY A 54 2.18 -7.67 3.45
CA GLY A 54 1.89 -8.59 2.35
C GLY A 54 1.41 -7.86 1.09
N PHE A 55 0.58 -6.84 1.23
CA PHE A 55 0.15 -6.07 0.07
C PHE A 55 1.23 -5.14 -0.46
N LEU A 56 2.02 -4.47 0.40
CA LEU A 56 3.10 -3.59 -0.05
C LEU A 56 4.12 -4.38 -0.87
N LYS A 57 4.40 -5.63 -0.45
CA LYS A 57 5.22 -6.57 -1.22
C LYS A 57 4.62 -6.88 -2.59
N ARG A 58 3.33 -7.19 -2.64
CA ARG A 58 2.63 -7.46 -3.90
C ARG A 58 2.69 -6.26 -4.85
N ILE A 59 2.46 -5.04 -4.37
CA ILE A 59 2.55 -3.81 -5.19
C ILE A 59 3.98 -3.63 -5.72
N TYR A 60 4.99 -3.80 -4.86
CA TYR A 60 6.41 -3.68 -5.24
C TYR A 60 6.86 -4.70 -6.29
N GLU A 61 6.29 -5.91 -6.25
CA GLU A 61 6.54 -6.98 -7.21
C GLU A 61 5.79 -6.75 -8.53
N SER A 62 4.57 -6.21 -8.48
CA SER A 62 3.73 -5.94 -9.65
C SER A 62 4.12 -4.69 -10.44
N LEU A 63 4.79 -3.71 -9.82
CA LEU A 63 5.16 -2.43 -10.45
C LEU A 63 6.68 -2.16 -10.37
N PRO A 64 7.53 -2.99 -11.00
CA PRO A 64 9.00 -2.84 -10.92
C PRO A 64 9.50 -1.49 -11.47
N GLU A 65 8.84 -0.91 -12.47
CA GLU A 65 9.16 0.38 -13.09
C GLU A 65 8.82 1.60 -12.21
N TYR A 66 8.08 1.38 -11.12
CA TYR A 66 7.76 2.39 -10.10
C TYR A 66 8.64 2.28 -8.85
N ARG A 67 9.64 1.39 -8.86
CA ARG A 67 10.67 1.36 -7.80
C ARG A 67 11.50 2.65 -7.82
N GLY A 68 11.59 3.30 -6.67
CA GLY A 68 12.18 4.63 -6.51
C GLY A 68 11.22 5.79 -6.76
N LYS A 69 9.95 5.50 -7.12
CA LYS A 69 8.91 6.51 -7.33
C LYS A 69 7.90 6.50 -6.18
N ARG A 70 7.17 7.61 -6.04
CA ARG A 70 6.03 7.70 -5.11
C ARG A 70 4.77 7.18 -5.80
N LEU A 71 3.93 6.53 -5.03
CA LEU A 71 2.63 6.03 -5.45
C LEU A 71 1.54 6.55 -4.53
N TRP A 72 0.36 6.71 -5.11
CA TRP A 72 -0.86 6.89 -4.34
C TRP A 72 -1.50 5.53 -4.13
N ILE A 73 -1.80 5.16 -2.88
CA ILE A 73 -2.32 3.83 -2.54
C ILE A 73 -3.58 3.98 -1.69
N GLN A 74 -4.64 3.30 -2.08
CA GLN A 74 -5.85 3.10 -1.29
C GLN A 74 -5.97 1.62 -0.94
N ILE A 75 -6.23 1.32 0.32
CA ILE A 75 -6.53 -0.01 0.82
C ILE A 75 -7.92 0.03 1.43
N HIS A 76 -8.83 -0.78 0.90
CA HIS A 76 -10.20 -0.90 1.38
C HIS A 76 -10.43 -2.34 1.84
N ASN A 77 -10.61 -2.52 3.14
CA ASN A 77 -11.00 -3.78 3.73
C ASN A 77 -12.52 -3.96 3.59
N LEU A 78 -12.93 -4.73 2.58
CA LEU A 78 -14.32 -4.97 2.24
C LEU A 78 -15.04 -5.82 3.30
N THR A 79 -14.31 -6.53 4.16
CA THR A 79 -14.91 -7.37 5.21
C THR A 79 -15.41 -6.57 6.40
N ASN A 80 -14.74 -5.48 6.77
CA ASN A 80 -15.13 -4.64 7.90
C ASN A 80 -15.44 -3.18 7.53
N GLY A 81 -15.36 -2.83 6.24
CA GLY A 81 -15.64 -1.49 5.72
C GLY A 81 -14.56 -0.44 6.00
N GLN A 82 -13.42 -0.83 6.58
CA GLN A 82 -12.35 0.12 6.90
C GLN A 82 -11.55 0.49 5.65
N MET A 83 -11.14 1.75 5.57
CA MET A 83 -10.34 2.27 4.47
C MET A 83 -9.11 3.00 5.00
N ARG A 84 -7.99 2.79 4.32
CA ARG A 84 -6.73 3.51 4.55
C ARG A 84 -6.26 4.13 3.24
N LEU A 85 -5.83 5.38 3.32
CA LEU A 85 -5.27 6.13 2.19
C LEU A 85 -3.81 6.51 2.50
N CYS A 86 -2.94 6.27 1.53
CA CYS A 86 -1.52 6.58 1.58
C CYS A 86 -1.17 7.45 0.36
N SER A 87 -1.32 8.77 0.51
CA SER A 87 -0.98 9.74 -0.55
C SER A 87 0.53 9.97 -0.60
N GLY A 88 1.25 9.20 -1.41
CA GLY A 88 2.67 9.40 -1.68
C GLY A 88 3.61 8.39 -1.02
N HIS A 89 3.20 7.13 -0.90
CA HIS A 89 4.04 6.03 -0.43
C HIS A 89 5.27 5.87 -1.34
N LEU A 90 6.48 5.87 -0.77
CA LEU A 90 7.73 5.74 -1.52
C LEU A 90 8.26 4.30 -1.44
N PHE A 91 8.24 3.58 -2.56
CA PHE A 91 8.96 2.31 -2.68
C PHE A 91 10.42 2.58 -3.01
N ARG A 92 11.34 2.33 -2.08
CA ARG A 92 12.78 2.57 -2.32
C ARG A 92 13.35 1.53 -3.29
N LYS A 93 14.17 1.96 -4.25
CA LYS A 93 14.72 1.13 -5.35
C LYS A 93 15.67 0.01 -4.88
N ASN A 94 16.44 0.26 -3.81
CA ASN A 94 17.54 -0.63 -3.36
C ASN A 94 17.34 -1.22 -1.95
N LYS A 95 16.18 -0.98 -1.33
CA LYS A 95 15.76 -1.76 -0.16
C LYS A 95 14.64 -2.64 -0.68
N ILE A 96 14.88 -3.96 -0.78
CA ILE A 96 13.77 -4.90 -0.70
C ILE A 96 13.14 -4.60 0.66
N PRO A 97 11.93 -4.00 0.74
CA PRO A 97 11.39 -3.56 2.03
C PRO A 97 11.02 -4.73 2.96
N PHE A 98 11.30 -5.96 2.54
CA PHE A 98 10.72 -7.19 3.03
C PHE A 98 11.81 -8.26 3.16
N LYS A 99 12.77 -8.07 4.08
CA LYS A 99 13.50 -9.23 4.64
C LYS A 99 12.62 -9.78 5.76
N ILE A 100 12.32 -11.07 5.66
CA ILE A 100 11.58 -11.89 6.64
C ILE A 100 12.35 -11.86 7.97
#